data_AF-A0A351TBG2-F1
#
_entry.id   AF-A0A351TBG2-F1
#
_cell.length_a   1.000
_cell.length_b   1.000
_cell.length_c   1.000
_cell.angle_alpha   90.00
_cell.angle_beta   90.00
_cell.angle_gamma   90.00
#
_symmetry.space_group_name_H-M   'P 1'
#
loop_
_entity.id
_entity.type
_entity.pdbx_description
1 polymer ?
#
loop_
_entity_poly.entity_id
_entity_poly.type
_entity_poly.pdbx_seq_one_letter_code
_entity_poly.pdbx_strand_id
1 'polypeptide(L)'
;MLKHDYFGFSYIPLSSTIKKSKIDYAKSYIYSEQDDLDANYFINYNLRKIKLALNKFKEEITIKFKQNHNNLKKLAHLDLNDRQKKLINYFLENKDSFTNPITHMNYYSLSKKTAIVDLKTLEKK
;
A
#
# COMPACT_ATOMS: atom_id res chain seq x y z
N MET A 1 -14.32 12.59 6.62
CA MET A 1 -13.26 11.76 7.25
C MET A 1 -11.95 12.52 7.44
N LEU A 2 -11.36 13.13 6.40
CA LEU A 2 -10.12 13.91 6.53
C LEU A 2 -10.23 15.14 7.46
N LYS A 3 -11.39 15.79 7.48
CA LYS A 3 -11.69 16.91 8.41
C LYS A 3 -11.82 16.49 9.88
N HIS A 4 -11.86 15.19 10.16
CA HIS A 4 -12.10 14.63 11.50
C HIS A 4 -10.99 13.68 11.93
N ASP A 5 -9.74 13.96 11.53
CA ASP A 5 -8.53 13.21 11.90
C ASP A 5 -8.48 11.71 11.52
N TYR A 6 -9.38 11.25 10.65
CA TYR A 6 -9.33 9.90 10.09
C TYR A 6 -8.43 9.82 8.84
N PHE A 7 -7.22 10.38 8.92
CA PHE A 7 -6.30 10.45 7.78
C PHE A 7 -5.92 9.07 7.22
N GLY A 8 -5.71 8.08 8.11
CA GLY A 8 -5.40 6.70 7.73
C GLY A 8 -6.45 6.04 6.83
N PHE A 9 -7.68 6.56 6.83
CA PHE A 9 -8.76 6.05 6.00
C PHE A 9 -8.54 6.32 4.50
N SER A 10 -7.74 7.33 4.14
CA SER A 10 -7.39 7.65 2.75
C SER A 10 -6.63 6.52 2.04
N TYR A 11 -5.97 5.65 2.79
CA TYR A 11 -5.19 4.53 2.25
C TYR A 11 -6.00 3.23 2.13
N ILE A 12 -7.23 3.21 2.65
CA ILE A 12 -8.07 2.02 2.63
C ILE A 12 -8.83 1.98 1.29
N PRO A 13 -8.76 0.86 0.53
CA PRO A 13 -9.38 0.76 -0.79
C PRO A 13 -10.90 0.51 -0.71
N LEU A 14 -11.65 1.39 -0.04
CA LEU A 14 -13.10 1.28 0.16
C LEU A 14 -13.87 1.28 -1.16
N SER A 15 -13.49 2.17 -2.09
CA SER A 15 -14.14 2.29 -3.41
C SER A 15 -14.09 0.98 -4.18
N SER A 16 -12.98 0.25 -4.12
CA SER A 16 -12.85 -1.08 -4.74
C SER A 16 -13.82 -2.09 -4.15
N THR A 17 -14.07 -2.01 -2.84
CA THR A 17 -14.97 -2.91 -2.11
C THR A 17 -16.43 -2.62 -2.45
N ILE A 18 -16.81 -1.34 -2.56
CA ILE A 18 -18.15 -0.92 -3.00
C ILE A 18 -18.37 -1.26 -4.47
N LYS A 19 -17.37 -1.03 -5.34
CA LYS A 19 -17.43 -1.35 -6.78
C LYS A 19 -17.65 -2.84 -7.04
N LYS A 20 -17.20 -3.72 -6.14
CA LYS A 20 -17.45 -5.17 -6.22
C LYS A 20 -18.88 -5.56 -5.81
N SER A 21 -19.64 -4.68 -5.16
CA SER A 21 -21.01 -4.91 -4.71
C SER A 21 -21.95 -3.77 -5.11
N LYS A 22 -21.90 -3.36 -6.38
CA LYS A 22 -22.72 -2.27 -6.92
C LYS A 22 -24.22 -2.51 -6.75
N ILE A 23 -24.67 -3.76 -6.88
CA ILE A 23 -26.09 -4.11 -6.74
C ILE A 23 -26.55 -3.88 -5.30
N ASP A 24 -25.78 -4.33 -4.31
CA ASP A 24 -26.10 -4.12 -2.89
C ASP A 24 -26.08 -2.63 -2.52
N TYR A 25 -25.14 -1.86 -3.09
CA TYR A 25 -25.11 -0.40 -2.94
C TYR A 25 -26.41 0.24 -3.45
N ALA A 26 -26.80 -0.10 -4.69
CA ALA A 26 -28.03 0.41 -5.29
C ALA A 26 -29.28 0.02 -4.47
N LYS A 27 -29.35 -1.24 -4.03
CA LYS A 27 -30.44 -1.73 -3.16
C LYS A 27 -30.51 -0.95 -1.85
N SER A 28 -29.38 -0.69 -1.20
CA SER A 28 -29.38 0.06 0.06
C SER A 28 -29.93 1.48 -0.09
N TYR A 29 -29.71 2.11 -1.26
CA TYR A 29 -30.28 3.40 -1.59
C TYR A 29 -31.79 3.31 -1.88
N ILE A 30 -32.20 2.38 -2.75
CA ILE A 30 -33.62 2.16 -3.11
C ILE A 30 -34.47 1.82 -1.88
N TYR A 31 -33.96 0.95 -0.99
CA TYR A 31 -34.67 0.61 0.25
C TYR A 31 -34.80 1.80 1.20
N SER A 32 -33.83 2.71 1.22
CA SER A 32 -33.96 3.95 1.98
C SER A 32 -35.08 4.82 1.41
N GLU A 33 -35.17 4.98 0.08
CA GLU A 33 -36.23 5.77 -0.56
C GLU A 33 -37.64 5.17 -0.38
N GLN A 34 -37.75 3.84 -0.37
CA GLN A 34 -39.03 3.15 -0.24
C GLN A 34 -39.56 3.07 1.20
N ASP A 35 -38.69 3.29 2.19
CA ASP A 35 -38.99 3.17 3.62
C ASP A 35 -38.91 4.55 4.30
N ASP A 36 -39.73 5.50 3.85
CA ASP A 36 -39.83 6.88 4.39
C ASP A 36 -38.49 7.61 4.58
N LEU A 37 -37.57 7.42 3.62
CA LEU A 37 -36.20 7.96 3.68
C LEU A 37 -35.37 7.43 4.86
N ASP A 38 -35.64 6.22 5.35
CA ASP A 38 -34.82 5.56 6.38
C ASP A 38 -33.42 5.25 5.85
N ALA A 39 -32.48 6.13 6.18
CA ALA A 39 -31.08 6.00 5.80
C ALA A 39 -30.36 4.81 6.46
N ASN A 40 -30.99 4.10 7.40
CA ASN A 40 -30.35 3.00 8.13
C ASN A 40 -29.86 1.89 7.19
N TYR A 41 -30.59 1.58 6.11
CA TYR A 41 -30.13 0.62 5.09
C TYR A 41 -28.81 1.05 4.44
N PHE A 42 -28.74 2.31 4.02
CA PHE A 42 -27.54 2.88 3.38
C PHE A 42 -26.37 2.99 4.36
N ILE A 43 -26.61 3.44 5.59
CA ILE A 43 -25.59 3.54 6.64
C ILE A 43 -25.05 2.15 6.99
N ASN A 44 -25.92 1.17 7.23
CA ASN A 44 -25.52 -0.20 7.55
C ASN A 44 -24.72 -0.84 6.41
N TYR A 45 -25.14 -0.65 5.16
CA TYR A 45 -24.37 -1.08 4.00
C TYR A 45 -22.94 -0.50 4.03
N ASN A 46 -22.80 0.82 4.20
CA ASN A 46 -21.50 1.47 4.20
C ASN A 46 -20.63 1.00 5.36
N LEU A 47 -21.16 0.89 6.58
CA LEU A 47 -20.43 0.38 7.74
C LEU A 47 -19.88 -1.04 7.51
N ARG A 48 -20.67 -1.93 6.90
CA ARG A 48 -20.24 -3.28 6.53
C ARG A 48 -19.10 -3.25 5.50
N LYS A 49 -19.18 -2.39 4.48
CA LYS A 49 -18.12 -2.27 3.47
C LYS A 49 -16.85 -1.64 4.03
N ILE A 50 -16.97 -0.68 4.94
CA ILE A 50 -15.85 -0.10 5.68
C ILE A 50 -15.12 -1.19 6.48
N LYS A 51 -15.85 -1.98 7.27
CA LYS A 51 -15.27 -3.09 8.04
C LYS A 51 -14.57 -4.12 7.15
N LEU A 52 -15.20 -4.48 6.02
CA LEU A 52 -14.60 -5.41 5.06
C LEU A 52 -13.32 -4.85 4.42
N ALA A 53 -13.32 -3.59 4.00
CA ALA A 53 -12.16 -2.94 3.40
C ALA A 53 -11.00 -2.82 4.40
N LEU A 54 -11.30 -2.47 5.66
CA LEU A 54 -10.34 -2.46 6.76
C LEU A 54 -9.69 -3.82 6.99
N ASN A 55 -10.49 -4.89 7.05
CA ASN A 55 -9.97 -6.23 7.29
C ASN A 55 -9.05 -6.70 6.16
N LYS A 56 -9.46 -6.49 4.90
CA LYS A 56 -8.63 -6.80 3.73
C LYS A 56 -7.33 -6.02 3.72
N PHE A 57 -7.40 -4.73 4.02
CA PHE A 57 -6.22 -3.87 4.10
C PHE A 57 -5.24 -4.35 5.19
N LYS A 58 -5.73 -4.72 6.37
CA LYS A 58 -4.88 -5.27 7.45
C LYS A 58 -4.20 -6.57 7.03
N GLU A 59 -4.93 -7.46 6.37
CA GLU A 59 -4.40 -8.73 5.88
C GLU A 59 -3.30 -8.50 4.83
N GLU A 60 -3.57 -7.66 3.83
CA GLU A 60 -2.61 -7.31 2.78
C GLU A 60 -1.34 -6.67 3.34
N ILE A 61 -1.46 -5.72 4.27
CA ILE A 61 -0.31 -5.10 4.94
C ILE A 61 0.50 -6.15 5.71
N THR A 62 -0.17 -7.03 6.43
CA THR A 62 0.50 -8.08 7.22
C THR A 62 1.31 -9.01 6.32
N ILE A 63 0.75 -9.41 5.18
CA ILE A 63 1.45 -10.22 4.18
C ILE A 63 2.68 -9.47 3.65
N LYS A 64 2.50 -8.22 3.19
CA LYS A 64 3.60 -7.40 2.66
C LYS A 64 4.71 -7.18 3.68
N PHE A 65 4.36 -6.92 4.94
CA PHE A 65 5.35 -6.74 6.00
C PHE A 65 6.17 -8.02 6.23
N LYS A 66 5.51 -9.19 6.29
CA LYS A 66 6.20 -10.49 6.42
C LYS A 66 7.11 -10.78 5.23
N GLN A 67 6.66 -10.48 4.00
CA GLN A 67 7.47 -10.66 2.78
C GLN A 67 8.72 -9.77 2.82
N ASN A 68 8.56 -8.47 3.10
CA ASN A 68 9.66 -7.53 3.23
C ASN A 68 10.67 -7.95 4.29
N HIS A 69 10.19 -8.34 5.47
CA HIS A 69 11.05 -8.82 6.54
C HIS A 69 11.82 -10.09 6.14
N ASN A 70 11.18 -11.04 5.48
CA ASN A 70 11.84 -12.26 5.01
C ASN A 70 12.87 -11.98 3.92
N ASN A 71 12.58 -11.07 2.99
CA ASN A 71 13.53 -10.65 1.95
C ASN A 71 14.75 -9.96 2.57
N LEU A 72 14.54 -9.01 3.48
CA LEU A 72 15.64 -8.34 4.18
C LEU A 72 16.50 -9.31 5.00
N LYS A 73 15.88 -10.34 5.62
CA LYS A 73 16.62 -11.41 6.29
C LYS A 73 17.52 -12.21 5.33
N LYS A 74 17.04 -12.53 4.12
CA LYS A 74 17.87 -13.21 3.10
C LYS A 74 19.07 -12.37 2.68
N LEU A 75 18.94 -11.04 2.71
CA LEU A 75 20.01 -10.10 2.37
C LEU A 75 20.94 -9.80 3.55
N ALA A 76 20.67 -10.30 4.76
CA ALA A 76 21.40 -9.93 5.96
C ALA A 76 22.87 -10.37 5.94
N HIS A 77 23.16 -11.52 5.31
CA HIS A 77 24.51 -12.07 5.17
C HIS A 77 25.33 -11.39 4.08
N LEU A 78 24.70 -10.59 3.22
CA LEU A 78 25.39 -9.83 2.19
C LEU A 78 25.95 -8.55 2.82
N ASP A 79 27.19 -8.22 2.44
CA ASP A 79 27.86 -6.99 2.83
C ASP A 79 27.27 -5.78 2.07
N LEU A 80 25.99 -5.51 2.30
CA LEU A 80 25.25 -4.44 1.65
C LEU A 80 24.85 -3.41 2.69
N ASN A 81 24.93 -2.14 2.31
CA ASN A 81 24.38 -1.07 3.13
C ASN A 81 22.83 -1.10 3.08
N ASP A 82 22.20 -0.40 4.02
CA ASP A 82 20.74 -0.43 4.16
C ASP A 82 19.99 0.07 2.92
N ARG A 83 20.57 1.02 2.18
CA ARG A 83 19.96 1.58 0.97
C ARG A 83 19.99 0.58 -0.18
N GLN A 84 21.09 -0.16 -0.32
CA GLN A 84 21.22 -1.26 -1.27
C GLN A 84 20.27 -2.41 -0.92
N LYS A 85 20.18 -2.82 0.35
CA LYS A 85 19.23 -3.87 0.79
C LYS A 85 17.79 -3.49 0.47
N LYS A 86 17.39 -2.25 0.75
CA LYS A 86 16.06 -1.72 0.42
C LYS A 86 15.82 -1.65 -1.09
N LEU A 87 16.83 -1.25 -1.87
CA LEU A 87 16.73 -1.21 -3.33
C LEU A 87 16.55 -2.61 -3.93
N ILE A 88 17.32 -3.61 -3.49
CA ILE A 88 17.15 -5.00 -3.93
C ILE A 88 15.77 -5.50 -3.53
N ASN A 89 15.34 -5.25 -2.29
CA ASN A 89 14.00 -5.64 -1.85
C ASN A 89 12.90 -5.04 -2.75
N TYR A 90 13.06 -3.78 -3.16
CA TYR A 90 12.16 -3.14 -4.13
C TYR A 90 12.17 -3.84 -5.50
N PHE A 91 13.34 -4.23 -6.02
CA PHE A 91 13.45 -4.98 -7.28
C PHE A 91 12.87 -6.40 -7.20
N LEU A 92 12.94 -7.07 -6.04
CA LEU A 92 12.30 -8.36 -5.83
C LEU A 92 10.77 -8.28 -5.91
N GLU A 93 10.18 -7.16 -5.50
CA GLU A 93 8.75 -6.89 -5.62
C GLU A 93 8.35 -6.40 -7.02
N ASN A 94 9.28 -5.75 -7.74
CA ASN A 94 9.02 -5.08 -9.02
C ASN A 94 10.06 -5.50 -10.07
N LYS A 95 9.86 -6.69 -10.67
CA LYS A 95 10.86 -7.35 -11.52
C LYS A 95 11.35 -6.54 -12.72
N ASP A 96 10.48 -5.70 -13.29
CA ASP A 96 10.80 -4.87 -14.47
C ASP A 96 11.27 -3.46 -14.10
N SER A 97 11.43 -3.18 -12.81
CA SER A 97 11.88 -1.87 -12.35
C SER A 97 13.40 -1.75 -12.45
N PHE A 98 13.84 -0.53 -12.73
CA PHE A 98 15.25 -0.17 -12.76
C PHE A 98 15.46 1.09 -11.92
N THR A 99 16.72 1.36 -11.59
CA THR A 99 17.12 2.62 -10.98
C THR A 99 18.29 3.21 -11.73
N ASN A 100 18.53 4.48 -11.50
CA ASN A 100 19.72 5.17 -11.96
C ASN A 100 20.25 6.05 -10.81
N PRO A 101 21.49 6.56 -10.92
CA PRO A 101 22.07 7.37 -9.85
C PRO A 101 21.24 8.58 -9.43
N ILE A 102 20.51 9.21 -10.37
CA ILE A 102 19.66 10.37 -10.09
C ILE A 102 18.43 9.95 -9.27
N THR A 103 17.76 8.88 -9.69
CA THR A 103 16.60 8.32 -8.96
C THR A 103 16.99 7.90 -7.54
N HIS A 104 18.11 7.18 -7.40
CA HIS A 104 18.61 6.72 -6.10
C HIS A 104 19.02 7.90 -5.19
N MET A 105 19.66 8.92 -5.77
CA MET A 105 20.04 10.15 -5.07
C MET A 105 18.81 10.88 -4.53
N ASN A 106 17.80 11.10 -5.39
CA ASN A 106 16.59 11.84 -5.02
C ASN A 106 15.79 11.08 -3.95
N TYR A 107 15.63 9.77 -4.12
CA TYR A 107 14.86 8.94 -3.20
C TYR A 107 15.44 8.93 -1.78
N TYR A 108 16.78 8.86 -1.65
CA TYR A 108 17.46 8.82 -0.36
C TYR A 108 18.06 10.17 0.08
N SER A 109 17.80 11.25 -0.65
CA SER A 109 18.35 12.60 -0.41
C SER A 109 19.87 12.61 -0.22
N LEU A 110 20.60 11.93 -1.11
CA LEU A 110 22.07 11.77 -1.04
C LEU A 110 22.81 12.76 -1.93
N SER A 111 24.14 12.79 -1.81
CA SER A 111 24.99 13.36 -2.86
C SER A 111 25.03 12.45 -4.10
N LYS A 112 25.19 13.02 -5.30
CA LYS A 112 25.35 12.26 -6.54
C LYS A 112 26.51 11.26 -6.47
N LYS A 113 27.63 11.66 -5.84
CA LYS A 113 28.81 10.80 -5.66
C LYS A 113 28.46 9.57 -4.82
N THR A 114 27.79 9.76 -3.69
CA THR A 114 27.35 8.67 -2.81
C THR A 114 26.43 7.70 -3.54
N ALA A 115 25.44 8.21 -4.27
CA ALA A 115 24.51 7.36 -5.04
C ALA A 115 25.23 6.53 -6.11
N ILE A 116 26.21 7.11 -6.82
CA ILE A 116 27.03 6.37 -7.79
C ILE A 116 27.85 5.27 -7.11
N VAL A 117 28.48 5.56 -5.97
CA VAL A 117 29.25 4.57 -5.22
C VAL A 117 28.36 3.44 -4.73
N ASP A 118 27.19 3.74 -4.17
CA ASP A 118 26.21 2.75 -3.73
C ASP A 118 25.81 1.81 -4.89
N LEU A 119 25.49 2.35 -6.07
CA LEU A 119 25.08 1.52 -7.20
C LEU A 119 26.23 0.73 -7.82
N LYS A 120 27.42 1.34 -7.97
CA LYS A 120 28.60 0.64 -8.53
C LYS A 120 29.11 -0.47 -7.62
N THR A 121 29.04 -0.28 -6.30
CA THR A 121 29.44 -1.33 -5.35
C THR A 121 28.42 -2.47 -5.32
N LEU A 122 27.14 -2.16 -5.56
CA LEU A 122 26.09 -3.16 -5.69
C LEU A 122 26.22 -3.98 -6.98
N GLU A 123 26.52 -3.35 -8.12
CA GLU A 123 26.69 -4.02 -9.42
C GLU A 123 27.84 -5.03 -9.45
N LYS A 124 28.87 -4.81 -8.62
CA LYS A 124 30.06 -5.67 -8.55
C LYS A 124 29.88 -6.94 -7.70
N LYS A 125 28.74 -7.11 -7.05
CA LYS A 125 28.44 -8.23 -6.14
C LYS A 125 27.45 -9.19 -6.79
#